data_AF-A0A524GEY4-F1
#
_entry.id   AF-A0A524GEY4-F1
#
_cell.length_a   1.000
_cell.length_b   1.000
_cell.length_c   1.000
_cell.angle_alpha   90.00
_cell.angle_beta   90.00
_cell.angle_gamma   90.00
#
_symmetry.space_group_name_H-M   'P 1'
#
loop_
_entity.id
_entity.type
_entity.pdbx_description
1 polymer ?
#
loop_
_entity_poly.entity_id
_entity_poly.type
_entity_poly.pdbx_seq_one_letter_code
_entity_poly.pdbx_strand_id
1 'polypeptide(L)'
;AKKMRDSGIKVKDVSEFTGFPEMLDGRVKTLHPKVHGGILAQKGNPDHLRQMKEHGLQAIDIVAVNLYAFDKATADPNCTLAHAIENIDIGGPTMLRAAAKNFQDVTVIVDPADYPVVIAEIKEHGNTTLKTRFRLCAKVFALTSKYDTAISAWLDKVDVDKNPYFA
;
A
#
# COMPACT_ATOMS: atom_id res chain seq x y z
N ALA A 1 -12.02 5.54 4.11
CA ALA A 1 -13.45 5.19 4.10
C ALA A 1 -14.37 6.40 4.30
N LYS A 2 -14.27 7.14 5.43
CA LYS A 2 -15.16 8.28 5.77
C LYS A 2 -15.40 9.27 4.61
N LYS A 3 -14.35 9.87 4.05
CA LYS A 3 -14.47 10.87 2.97
C LYS A 3 -15.22 10.38 1.73
N MET A 4 -15.11 9.09 1.40
CA MET A 4 -15.86 8.47 0.29
C MET A 4 -17.34 8.30 0.65
N ARG A 5 -17.65 7.87 1.89
CA ARG A 5 -19.03 7.77 2.39
C ARG A 5 -19.72 9.13 2.45
N ASP A 6 -19.01 10.15 2.91
CA ASP A 6 -19.50 11.53 2.95
C ASP A 6 -19.82 12.06 1.53
N SER A 7 -19.18 11.48 0.51
CA SER A 7 -19.43 11.77 -0.91
C SER A 7 -20.50 10.85 -1.55
N GLY A 8 -21.23 10.06 -0.74
CA GLY A 8 -22.28 9.15 -1.19
C GLY A 8 -21.78 7.83 -1.79
N ILE A 9 -20.48 7.53 -1.73
CA ILE A 9 -19.93 6.28 -2.26
C ILE A 9 -20.07 5.18 -1.22
N LYS A 10 -20.64 4.04 -1.63
CA LYS A 10 -20.69 2.83 -0.79
C LYS A 10 -19.27 2.30 -0.60
N VAL A 11 -18.87 2.10 0.65
CA VAL A 11 -17.54 1.60 1.02
C VAL A 11 -17.69 0.42 1.96
N LYS A 12 -17.10 -0.71 1.57
CA LYS A 12 -16.85 -1.86 2.43
C LYS A 12 -15.57 -1.61 3.23
N ASP A 13 -15.61 -1.72 4.55
CA ASP A 13 -14.40 -1.55 5.35
C ASP A 13 -13.46 -2.76 5.20
N VAL A 14 -12.17 -2.54 5.41
CA VAL A 14 -11.17 -3.62 5.31
C VAL A 14 -11.45 -4.72 6.33
N SER A 15 -11.85 -4.37 7.56
CA SER A 15 -12.22 -5.34 8.59
C SER A 15 -13.43 -6.18 8.21
N GLU A 16 -14.43 -5.60 7.53
CA GLU A 16 -15.58 -6.33 6.98
C GLU A 16 -15.16 -7.24 5.81
N PHE A 17 -14.21 -6.79 4.98
CA PHE A 17 -13.67 -7.58 3.88
C PHE A 17 -12.83 -8.77 4.37
N THR A 18 -11.95 -8.54 5.33
CA THR A 18 -11.07 -9.58 5.89
C THR A 18 -11.83 -10.50 6.84
N GLY A 19 -12.84 -9.98 7.55
CA GLY A 19 -13.47 -10.63 8.69
C GLY A 19 -12.62 -10.55 9.96
N PHE A 20 -11.62 -9.67 9.98
CA PHE A 20 -10.68 -9.52 11.08
C PHE A 20 -10.72 -8.09 11.63
N PRO A 21 -10.86 -7.89 12.95
CA PRO A 21 -11.00 -6.56 13.53
C PRO A 21 -9.69 -5.78 13.42
N GLU A 22 -9.78 -4.45 13.56
CA GLU A 22 -8.60 -3.62 13.74
C GLU A 22 -8.00 -3.89 15.12
N MET A 23 -6.67 -4.07 15.18
CA MET A 23 -5.94 -4.36 16.42
C MET A 23 -4.55 -3.72 16.40
N LEU A 24 -3.91 -3.65 17.57
CA LEU A 24 -2.55 -3.11 17.75
C LEU A 24 -2.44 -1.67 17.20
N ASP A 25 -3.38 -0.82 17.59
CA ASP A 25 -3.45 0.59 17.18
C ASP A 25 -3.44 0.79 15.65
N GLY A 26 -4.03 -0.16 14.93
CA GLY A 26 -4.15 -0.12 13.47
C GLY A 26 -2.92 -0.60 12.70
N ARG A 27 -1.89 -1.13 13.40
CA ARG A 27 -0.66 -1.66 12.78
C ARG A 27 -0.91 -2.87 11.89
N VAL A 28 -1.96 -3.66 12.17
CA VAL A 28 -2.25 -4.92 11.44
C VAL A 28 -3.67 -4.92 10.87
N LYS A 29 -3.94 -3.96 9.97
CA LYS A 29 -5.23 -3.83 9.29
C LYS A 29 -5.29 -4.52 7.92
N THR A 30 -4.24 -4.39 7.12
CA THR A 30 -4.23 -4.80 5.70
C THR A 30 -3.31 -5.99 5.42
N LEU A 31 -2.49 -6.39 6.39
CA LEU A 31 -1.58 -7.54 6.32
C LEU A 31 -2.36 -8.87 6.44
N HIS A 32 -3.21 -9.16 5.47
CA HIS A 32 -4.13 -10.29 5.50
C HIS A 32 -4.16 -11.03 4.15
N PRO A 33 -4.25 -12.39 4.13
CA PRO A 33 -4.28 -13.16 2.88
C PRO A 33 -5.42 -12.80 1.94
N LYS A 34 -6.60 -12.41 2.45
CA LYS A 34 -7.70 -11.90 1.61
C LYS A 34 -7.32 -10.63 0.82
N VAL A 35 -6.47 -9.77 1.38
CA VAL A 35 -5.99 -8.57 0.69
C VAL A 35 -4.85 -8.96 -0.25
N HIS A 36 -3.78 -9.57 0.26
CA HIS A 36 -2.60 -9.83 -0.55
C HIS A 36 -2.78 -10.95 -1.57
N GLY A 37 -3.58 -11.97 -1.28
CA GLY A 37 -3.96 -13.00 -2.25
C GLY A 37 -4.85 -12.44 -3.36
N GLY A 38 -5.72 -11.48 -3.04
CA GLY A 38 -6.50 -10.75 -4.05
C GLY A 38 -5.64 -9.89 -4.98
N ILE A 39 -4.56 -9.31 -4.46
CA ILE A 39 -3.62 -8.49 -5.22
C ILE A 39 -2.62 -9.34 -6.03
N LEU A 40 -2.08 -10.42 -5.45
CA LEU A 40 -0.96 -11.16 -6.01
C LEU A 40 -1.36 -12.34 -6.89
N ALA A 41 -2.62 -12.76 -6.85
CA ALA A 41 -3.07 -13.82 -7.72
C ALA A 41 -2.97 -13.38 -9.19
N GLN A 42 -2.25 -14.19 -9.96
CA GLN A 42 -2.14 -14.03 -11.41
C GLN A 42 -3.40 -14.58 -12.08
N LYS A 43 -4.12 -13.73 -12.81
CA LYS A 43 -5.40 -14.10 -13.43
C LYS A 43 -5.22 -15.07 -14.61
N GLY A 44 -4.05 -15.05 -15.24
CA GLY A 44 -3.67 -16.00 -16.28
C GLY A 44 -3.22 -17.37 -15.77
N ASN A 45 -3.15 -17.58 -14.45
CA ASN A 45 -2.68 -18.84 -13.85
C ASN A 45 -3.87 -19.66 -13.29
N PRO A 46 -4.25 -20.79 -13.90
CA PRO A 46 -5.38 -21.61 -13.45
C PRO A 46 -5.23 -22.14 -12.02
N ASP A 47 -4.00 -22.42 -11.56
CA ASP A 47 -3.76 -22.90 -10.20
C ASP A 47 -4.04 -21.81 -9.16
N HIS A 48 -3.66 -20.56 -9.46
CA HIS A 48 -3.98 -19.43 -8.60
C HIS A 48 -5.50 -19.21 -8.51
N LEU A 49 -6.20 -19.26 -9.65
CA LEU A 49 -7.66 -19.10 -9.68
C LEU A 49 -8.37 -20.21 -8.87
N ARG A 50 -7.87 -21.45 -8.94
CA ARG A 50 -8.38 -22.55 -8.11
C ARG A 50 -8.17 -22.28 -6.62
N GLN A 51 -6.95 -21.93 -6.21
CA GLN A 51 -6.64 -21.63 -4.80
C GLN A 51 -7.46 -20.44 -4.28
N MET A 52 -7.65 -19.39 -5.09
CA MET A 52 -8.51 -18.27 -4.72
C MET A 52 -9.94 -18.73 -4.45
N LYS A 53 -10.50 -19.57 -5.32
CA LYS A 53 -11.84 -20.11 -5.14
C LYS A 53 -11.94 -20.99 -3.88
N GLU A 54 -10.98 -21.88 -3.68
CA GLU A 54 -10.91 -22.79 -2.52
C GLU A 54 -10.87 -22.03 -1.19
N HIS A 55 -10.16 -20.90 -1.14
CA HIS A 55 -9.98 -20.10 0.07
C HIS A 55 -10.89 -18.86 0.14
N GLY A 56 -11.86 -18.72 -0.77
CA GLY A 56 -12.80 -17.60 -0.78
C GLY A 56 -12.12 -16.23 -0.97
N LEU A 57 -11.04 -16.17 -1.74
CA LEU A 57 -10.34 -14.94 -2.07
C LEU A 57 -11.01 -14.24 -3.26
N GLN A 58 -11.03 -12.91 -3.22
CA GLN A 58 -11.56 -12.07 -4.30
C GLN A 58 -10.42 -11.28 -4.93
N ALA A 59 -10.44 -11.15 -6.26
CA ALA A 59 -9.43 -10.38 -6.98
C ALA A 59 -9.53 -8.89 -6.65
N ILE A 60 -8.37 -8.22 -6.60
CA ILE A 60 -8.25 -6.78 -6.45
C ILE A 60 -7.61 -6.23 -7.73
N ASP A 61 -8.37 -5.44 -8.50
CA ASP A 61 -7.93 -4.93 -9.79
C ASP A 61 -7.15 -3.62 -9.69
N ILE A 62 -7.44 -2.81 -8.67
CA ILE A 62 -6.86 -1.48 -8.47
C ILE A 62 -6.43 -1.30 -7.02
N VAL A 63 -5.21 -0.84 -6.82
CA VAL A 63 -4.68 -0.42 -5.52
C VAL A 63 -4.28 1.05 -5.63
N ALA A 64 -5.06 1.93 -5.01
CA ALA A 64 -4.79 3.37 -4.94
C ALA A 64 -4.40 3.75 -3.50
N VAL A 65 -3.10 3.90 -3.24
CA VAL A 65 -2.54 4.14 -1.91
C VAL A 65 -1.40 5.15 -2.04
N ASN A 66 -1.40 6.20 -1.22
CA ASN A 66 -0.23 7.05 -1.03
C ASN A 66 0.46 6.69 0.29
N LEU A 67 1.77 6.88 0.36
CA LEU A 67 2.51 6.73 1.61
C LEU A 67 2.41 8.02 2.41
N TYR A 68 2.25 7.87 3.72
CA TYR A 68 2.50 8.97 4.63
C TYR A 68 4.00 9.29 4.58
N ALA A 69 4.35 10.57 4.44
CA ALA A 69 5.74 10.96 4.30
C ALA A 69 6.43 10.85 5.66
N PHE A 70 7.18 9.76 5.88
CA PHE A 70 8.05 9.59 7.05
C PHE A 70 8.91 10.84 7.27
N ASP A 71 9.51 11.37 6.20
CA ASP A 71 10.25 12.64 6.22
C ASP A 71 9.49 13.81 6.84
N LYS A 72 8.17 13.90 6.62
CA LYS A 72 7.34 14.97 7.20
C LYS A 72 7.06 14.71 8.67
N ALA A 73 6.80 13.46 9.05
CA ALA A 73 6.56 13.09 10.44
C ALA A 73 7.82 13.26 11.30
N THR A 74 9.00 13.05 10.72
CA THR A 74 10.29 13.19 11.40
C THR A 74 11.01 14.51 11.10
N ALA A 75 10.31 15.49 10.54
CA ALA A 75 10.91 16.78 10.17
C ALA A 75 11.29 17.63 11.39
N ASP A 76 10.65 17.41 12.54
CA ASP A 76 10.99 18.07 13.80
C ASP A 76 12.41 17.66 14.24
N PRO A 77 13.35 18.60 14.43
CA PRO A 77 14.67 18.30 14.98
C PRO A 77 14.64 17.61 16.35
N ASN A 78 13.55 17.75 17.10
CA ASN A 78 13.33 17.11 18.41
C ASN A 78 12.53 15.80 18.30
N CYS A 79 12.31 15.27 17.10
CA CYS A 79 11.63 13.99 16.92
C CYS A 79 12.35 12.87 17.69
N THR A 80 11.61 12.18 18.56
CA THR A 80 12.15 11.08 19.36
C THR A 80 12.21 9.78 18.55
N LEU A 81 13.06 8.83 18.98
CA LEU A 81 13.10 7.49 18.39
C LEU A 81 11.74 6.78 18.44
N ALA A 82 11.05 6.84 19.58
CA ALA A 82 9.71 6.26 19.70
C ALA A 82 8.73 6.84 18.66
N HIS A 83 8.75 8.16 18.47
CA HIS A 83 7.88 8.82 17.49
C HIS A 83 8.24 8.42 16.05
N ALA A 84 9.53 8.39 15.71
CA ALA A 84 9.98 7.96 14.39
C ALA A 84 9.55 6.52 14.09
N ILE A 85 9.77 5.58 15.03
CA ILE A 85 9.39 4.17 14.88
C ILE A 85 7.87 4.00 14.70
N GLU A 86 7.05 4.75 15.42
CA GLU A 86 5.58 4.69 15.28
C GLU A 86 5.10 5.14 13.88
N ASN A 87 5.85 6.05 13.24
CA ASN A 87 5.51 6.58 11.92
C ASN A 87 6.05 5.74 10.75
N ILE A 88 6.67 4.59 11.02
CA ILE A 88 7.07 3.64 9.97
C ILE A 88 5.84 2.82 9.55
N ASP A 89 5.38 3.05 8.32
CA ASP A 89 4.27 2.33 7.71
C ASP A 89 4.76 0.99 7.16
N ILE A 90 4.12 -0.09 7.60
CA ILE A 90 4.36 -1.45 7.10
C ILE A 90 3.31 -1.84 6.04
N GLY A 91 2.05 -1.53 6.31
CA GLY A 91 0.92 -1.98 5.48
C GLY A 91 0.89 -1.30 4.12
N GLY A 92 1.12 0.02 4.07
CA GLY A 92 1.15 0.81 2.85
C GLY A 92 2.19 0.30 1.85
N PRO A 93 3.50 0.27 2.20
CA PRO A 93 4.54 -0.26 1.33
C PRO A 93 4.29 -1.71 0.91
N THR A 94 3.77 -2.56 1.80
CA THR A 94 3.47 -3.97 1.47
C THR A 94 2.40 -4.08 0.38
N MET A 95 1.28 -3.35 0.50
CA MET A 95 0.22 -3.34 -0.53
C MET A 95 0.72 -2.78 -1.85
N LEU A 96 1.49 -1.68 -1.80
CA LEU A 96 2.05 -1.05 -2.99
C LEU A 96 3.01 -1.98 -3.74
N ARG A 97 3.96 -2.60 -3.04
CA ARG A 97 4.92 -3.52 -3.65
C ARG A 97 4.23 -4.78 -4.18
N ALA A 98 3.21 -5.29 -3.49
CA ALA A 98 2.42 -6.42 -3.97
C ALA A 98 1.71 -6.10 -5.30
N ALA A 99 1.07 -4.94 -5.39
CA ALA A 99 0.37 -4.50 -6.59
C ALA A 99 1.33 -4.20 -7.75
N ALA A 100 2.45 -3.51 -7.46
CA ALA A 100 3.48 -3.24 -8.46
C ALA A 100 4.13 -4.52 -8.99
N LYS A 101 4.40 -5.52 -8.13
CA LYS A 101 4.88 -6.84 -8.55
C LYS A 101 3.90 -7.50 -9.53
N ASN A 102 2.59 -7.40 -9.28
CA ASN A 102 1.56 -8.00 -10.12
C ASN A 102 0.97 -7.03 -11.17
N PHE A 103 1.79 -6.11 -11.70
CA PHE A 103 1.35 -5.10 -12.68
C PHE A 103 0.74 -5.69 -13.96
N GLN A 104 0.95 -6.98 -14.23
CA GLN A 104 0.29 -7.67 -15.34
C GLN A 104 -1.24 -7.61 -15.18
N ASP A 105 -1.74 -7.73 -13.95
CA ASP A 105 -3.16 -7.91 -13.62
C ASP A 105 -3.76 -6.80 -12.73
N VAL A 106 -2.91 -5.99 -12.07
CA VAL A 106 -3.31 -4.97 -11.09
C VAL A 106 -2.79 -3.59 -11.46
N THR A 107 -3.66 -2.59 -11.42
CA THR A 107 -3.29 -1.17 -11.56
C THR A 107 -2.98 -0.59 -10.19
N VAL A 108 -1.76 -0.12 -9.98
CA VAL A 108 -1.34 0.54 -8.74
C VAL A 108 -1.23 2.05 -8.95
N ILE A 109 -1.70 2.87 -8.01
CA ILE A 109 -1.67 4.33 -8.11
C ILE A 109 -1.17 4.92 -6.79
N VAL A 110 -0.07 5.66 -6.86
CA VAL A 110 0.58 6.31 -5.70
C VAL A 110 0.49 7.83 -5.73
N ASP A 111 0.11 8.38 -6.88
CA ASP A 111 0.14 9.81 -7.17
C ASP A 111 -1.21 10.22 -7.77
N PRO A 112 -1.96 11.13 -7.14
CA PRO A 112 -3.24 11.60 -7.66
C PRO A 112 -3.17 12.17 -9.08
N ALA A 113 -2.00 12.65 -9.53
CA ALA A 113 -1.80 13.13 -10.89
C ALA A 113 -1.96 12.03 -11.96
N ASP A 114 -1.88 10.75 -11.58
CA ASP A 114 -2.10 9.62 -12.50
C ASP A 114 -3.58 9.21 -12.62
N TYR A 115 -4.49 9.74 -11.79
CA TYR A 115 -5.91 9.39 -11.91
C TYR A 115 -6.53 9.72 -13.28
N PRO A 116 -6.28 10.90 -13.90
CA PRO A 116 -6.90 11.23 -15.19
C PRO A 116 -6.58 10.20 -16.29
N VAL A 117 -5.32 9.77 -16.41
CA VAL A 117 -4.92 8.79 -17.43
C VAL A 117 -5.50 7.41 -17.16
N VAL A 118 -5.52 6.96 -15.90
CA VAL A 118 -6.13 5.67 -15.53
C VAL A 118 -7.63 5.67 -15.82
N ILE A 119 -8.33 6.75 -15.46
CA ILE A 119 -9.77 6.89 -15.70
C ILE A 119 -10.05 6.92 -17.21
N ALA A 120 -9.24 7.62 -18.00
CA ALA A 120 -9.40 7.68 -19.45
C ALA A 120 -9.27 6.28 -20.08
N GLU A 121 -8.20 5.53 -19.77
CA GLU A 121 -8.00 4.19 -20.32
C GLU A 121 -9.13 3.21 -19.91
N ILE A 122 -9.59 3.26 -18.65
CA ILE A 122 -10.70 2.41 -18.20
C ILE A 122 -11.98 2.74 -18.97
N LYS A 123 -12.28 4.01 -19.23
CA LYS A 123 -13.46 4.41 -20.01
C LYS A 123 -13.37 3.98 -21.47
N GLU A 124 -12.18 4.03 -22.06
CA GLU A 124 -11.97 3.73 -23.47
C GLU A 124 -11.88 2.22 -23.76
N HIS A 125 -11.18 1.47 -22.90
CA HIS A 125 -10.83 0.07 -23.17
C HIS A 125 -11.45 -0.91 -22.17
N GLY A 126 -12.18 -0.43 -21.16
CA GLY A 126 -12.70 -1.24 -20.05
C GLY A 126 -11.64 -1.61 -19.00
N ASN A 127 -10.36 -1.33 -19.25
CA ASN A 127 -9.26 -1.49 -18.31
C ASN A 127 -8.06 -0.60 -18.72
N THR A 128 -7.08 -0.50 -17.85
CA THR A 128 -5.78 0.13 -18.17
C THR A 128 -4.97 -0.69 -19.18
N THR A 129 -4.02 -0.03 -19.84
CA THR A 129 -3.06 -0.69 -20.71
C THR A 129 -1.88 -1.27 -19.92
N LEU A 130 -1.25 -2.31 -20.45
CA LEU A 130 -0.05 -2.90 -19.83
C LEU A 130 1.10 -1.88 -19.72
N LYS A 131 1.22 -0.98 -20.70
CA LYS A 131 2.22 0.11 -20.68
C LYS A 131 1.99 1.06 -19.50
N THR A 132 0.74 1.45 -19.27
CA THR A 132 0.38 2.29 -18.12
C THR A 132 0.63 1.57 -16.80
N ARG A 133 0.25 0.30 -16.67
CA ARG A 133 0.53 -0.47 -15.45
C ARG A 133 2.02 -0.62 -15.17
N PHE A 134 2.85 -0.85 -16.19
CA PHE A 134 4.31 -0.89 -16.03
C PHE A 134 4.89 0.44 -15.55
N ARG A 135 4.47 1.57 -16.16
CA ARG A 135 4.89 2.92 -15.73
C ARG A 135 4.55 3.18 -14.25
N LEU A 136 3.32 2.82 -13.85
CA LEU A 136 2.85 2.99 -12.48
C LEU A 136 3.60 2.09 -11.49
N CYS A 137 3.88 0.84 -11.87
CA CYS A 137 4.73 -0.08 -11.11
C CYS A 137 6.14 0.52 -10.86
N ALA A 138 6.77 1.06 -11.90
CA ALA A 138 8.08 1.71 -11.75
C ALA A 138 8.03 2.90 -10.77
N LYS A 139 6.98 3.73 -10.83
CA LYS A 139 6.77 4.84 -9.87
C LYS A 139 6.67 4.31 -8.43
N VAL A 140 5.99 3.19 -8.22
CA VAL A 140 5.83 2.59 -6.88
C VAL A 140 7.16 2.13 -6.32
N PHE A 141 7.95 1.34 -7.07
CA PHE A 141 9.23 0.84 -6.56
C PHE A 141 10.23 1.98 -6.31
N ALA A 142 10.20 3.03 -7.13
CA ALA A 142 10.97 4.25 -6.88
C ALA A 142 10.53 4.96 -5.59
N LEU A 143 9.21 5.06 -5.35
CA LEU A 143 8.66 5.66 -4.13
C LEU A 143 9.05 4.87 -2.88
N THR A 144 8.88 3.54 -2.90
CA THR A 144 9.20 2.70 -1.73
C THR A 144 10.70 2.66 -1.44
N SER A 145 11.55 2.70 -2.48
CA SER A 145 13.00 2.82 -2.30
C SER A 145 13.39 4.13 -1.60
N LYS A 146 12.79 5.26 -2.01
CA LYS A 146 13.00 6.54 -1.32
C LYS A 146 12.51 6.50 0.12
N TYR A 147 11.36 5.89 0.37
CA TYR A 147 10.79 5.72 1.71
C TYR A 147 11.73 4.95 2.64
N ASP A 148 12.23 3.80 2.22
CA ASP A 148 13.16 3.00 3.02
C ASP A 148 14.52 3.70 3.22
N THR A 149 14.96 4.48 2.22
CA THR A 149 16.19 5.29 2.31
C THR A 149 16.06 6.37 3.39
N ALA A 150 14.91 7.04 3.45
CA ALA A 150 14.63 8.05 4.48
C ALA A 150 14.64 7.45 5.89
N ILE A 151 14.03 6.28 6.06
CA ILE A 151 14.03 5.53 7.33
C ILE A 151 15.47 5.19 7.75
N SER A 152 16.25 4.57 6.85
CA SER A 152 17.64 4.20 7.13
C SER A 152 18.46 5.42 7.53
N ALA A 153 18.39 6.51 6.75
CA ALA A 153 19.14 7.73 7.01
C ALA A 153 18.75 8.43 8.32
N TRP A 154 17.52 8.25 8.79
CA TRP A 154 17.09 8.75 10.09
C TRP A 154 17.63 7.88 11.22
N LEU A 155 17.51 6.55 11.11
CA LEU A 155 18.00 5.59 12.11
C LEU A 155 19.52 5.65 12.28
N ASP A 156 20.29 5.88 11.22
CA ASP A 156 21.75 5.99 11.25
C ASP A 156 22.25 7.17 12.12
N LYS A 157 21.40 8.16 12.40
CA LYS A 157 21.73 9.31 13.26
C LYS A 157 21.54 9.02 14.74
N VAL A 158 20.94 7.89 15.09
CA VAL A 158 20.65 7.53 16.48
C VAL A 158 21.92 7.01 17.15
N ASP A 159 22.45 7.77 18.11
CA ASP A 159 23.51 7.33 19.00
C ASP A 159 22.92 6.46 20.12
N VAL A 160 23.08 5.14 20.00
CA VAL A 160 22.47 4.16 20.92
C VAL A 160 22.96 4.31 22.37
N ASP A 161 24.20 4.75 22.57
CA ASP A 161 24.79 4.90 23.90
C ASP A 161 24.30 6.16 24.62
N LYS A 162 23.76 7.13 23.88
CA LYS A 162 23.30 8.43 24.41
C LYS A 162 21.80 8.65 24.31
N ASN A 163 21.08 7.82 23.56
CA ASN A 163 19.66 8.02 23.36
C ASN A 163 18.85 7.51 24.57
N PRO A 164 18.01 8.34 25.20
CA PRO A 164 17.25 7.97 26.40
C PRO A 164 16.25 6.83 26.18
N TYR A 165 15.94 6.49 24.93
CA TYR A 165 15.11 5.32 24.61
C TYR A 165 15.75 4.00 25.03
N PHE A 166 17.09 3.93 25.09
CA PHE A 166 17.84 2.71 25.45
C PHE A 166 18.35 2.72 26.90
N ALA A 167 18.03 3.76 27.68
CA ALA A 167 18.44 3.90 29.08
C ALA A 167 17.60 3.03 30.03
#